data_AF-A0A7X2NN18-F1
#
_entry.id   AF-A0A7X2NN18-F1
#
_cell.length_a   1.000
_cell.length_b   1.000
_cell.length_c   1.000
_cell.angle_alpha   90.00
_cell.angle_beta   90.00
_cell.angle_gamma   90.00
#
_symmetry.space_group_name_H-M   'P 1'
#
loop_
_entity.id
_entity.type
_entity.pdbx_description
1 polymer ?
#
loop_
_entity_poly.entity_id
_entity_poly.type
_entity_poly.pdbx_seq_one_letter_code
_entity_poly.pdbx_strand_id
1 'polypeptide(L)'
;MRLLLKLIAAPFVVLLTVLVAVLLFLFSLSSFLLTVASVIMALLGVGLFFISYPVGGVIYLGIAFLLSPYGLQAVTGVVITGLDSLNLSLRQFITS
;
A
#
# COMPACT_ATOMS: atom_id res chain seq x y z
N MET A 1 -5.49 1.18 -36.65
CA MET A 1 -4.79 0.60 -35.47
C MET A 1 -5.39 1.07 -34.13
N ARG A 2 -5.68 2.37 -33.91
CA ARG A 2 -6.30 2.85 -32.65
C ARG A 2 -7.62 2.16 -32.24
N LEU A 3 -8.47 1.77 -33.19
CA LEU A 3 -9.73 1.05 -32.93
C LEU A 3 -9.53 -0.34 -32.30
N LEU A 4 -8.52 -1.09 -32.72
CA LEU A 4 -8.20 -2.41 -32.17
C LEU A 4 -7.69 -2.29 -30.73
N LEU A 5 -6.83 -1.29 -30.48
CA LEU A 5 -6.35 -0.97 -29.13
C LEU A 5 -7.50 -0.50 -28.21
N LYS A 6 -8.44 0.31 -28.70
CA LYS A 6 -9.64 0.71 -27.91
C LYS A 6 -10.54 -0.49 -27.56
N LEU A 7 -10.69 -1.44 -28.48
CA LEU A 7 -11.51 -2.64 -28.27
C LEU A 7 -10.92 -3.56 -27.19
N ILE A 8 -9.59 -3.69 -27.13
CA ILE A 8 -8.89 -4.48 -26.11
C ILE A 8 -8.72 -3.69 -24.80
N ALA A 9 -8.57 -2.37 -24.87
CA ALA A 9 -8.42 -1.52 -23.70
C ALA A 9 -9.71 -1.41 -22.87
N ALA A 10 -10.89 -1.50 -23.49
CA ALA A 10 -12.18 -1.47 -22.79
C ALA A 10 -12.32 -2.55 -21.69
N PRO A 11 -12.13 -3.86 -21.96
CA PRO A 11 -12.16 -4.87 -20.90
C PRO A 11 -10.98 -4.74 -19.92
N PHE A 12 -9.81 -4.28 -20.38
CA PHE A 12 -8.63 -4.09 -19.53
C PHE A 12 -8.86 -3.02 -18.45
N VAL A 13 -9.51 -1.91 -18.81
CA VAL A 13 -9.88 -0.84 -17.86
C VAL A 13 -10.80 -1.36 -16.75
N VAL A 14 -11.78 -2.19 -17.11
CA VAL A 14 -12.69 -2.78 -16.12
C VAL A 14 -11.91 -3.67 -15.16
N LEU A 15 -11.04 -4.54 -15.67
CA LEU A 15 -10.18 -5.40 -14.86
C LEU A 15 -9.29 -4.59 -13.92
N LEU A 16 -8.64 -3.54 -14.42
CA LEU A 16 -7.78 -2.67 -13.63
C LEU A 16 -8.58 -1.89 -12.56
N THR A 17 -9.82 -1.51 -12.85
CA THR A 17 -10.71 -0.85 -11.88
C THR A 17 -11.05 -1.79 -10.73
N VAL A 18 -11.45 -3.02 -11.05
CA VAL A 18 -11.73 -4.04 -10.05
C VAL A 18 -10.48 -4.34 -9.23
N LEU A 19 -9.33 -4.48 -9.87
CA LEU A 19 -8.05 -4.72 -9.19
C LEU A 19 -7.73 -3.58 -8.20
N VAL A 20 -7.78 -2.33 -8.62
CA VAL A 20 -7.53 -1.16 -7.74
C VAL A 20 -8.51 -1.13 -6.57
N ALA A 21 -9.80 -1.39 -6.80
CA ALA A 21 -10.79 -1.43 -5.74
C ALA A 21 -10.52 -2.54 -4.71
N VAL A 22 -10.14 -3.74 -5.18
CA VAL A 22 -9.76 -4.86 -4.31
C VAL A 22 -8.50 -4.52 -3.52
N LEU A 23 -7.48 -3.93 -4.17
CA LEU A 23 -6.25 -3.50 -3.51
C LEU A 23 -6.52 -2.45 -2.44
N LEU A 24 -7.35 -1.43 -2.73
CA LEU A 24 -7.74 -0.41 -1.75
C LEU A 24 -8.45 -1.02 -0.55
N PHE A 25 -9.36 -1.97 -0.78
CA PHE A 25 -10.09 -2.64 0.27
C PHE A 25 -9.15 -3.48 1.17
N LEU A 26 -8.32 -4.34 0.57
CA LEU A 26 -7.33 -5.13 1.31
C LEU A 26 -6.34 -4.23 2.04
N PHE A 27 -5.88 -3.16 1.39
CA PHE A 27 -4.95 -2.22 1.97
C PHE A 27 -5.55 -1.48 3.15
N SER A 28 -6.82 -1.05 3.08
CA SER A 28 -7.51 -0.42 4.21
C SER A 28 -7.61 -1.37 5.40
N LEU A 29 -7.96 -2.64 5.16
CA LEU A 29 -8.06 -3.65 6.23
C LEU A 29 -6.67 -3.97 6.81
N SER A 30 -5.67 -4.14 5.95
CA SER A 30 -4.29 -4.43 6.33
C SER A 30 -3.63 -3.26 7.06
N SER A 31 -3.86 -2.02 6.63
CA SER A 31 -3.34 -0.79 7.24
C SER A 31 -3.72 -0.69 8.72
N PHE A 32 -4.96 -1.05 9.07
CA PHE A 32 -5.39 -1.12 10.46
C PHE A 32 -4.57 -2.14 11.25
N LEU A 33 -4.45 -3.37 10.73
CA LEU A 33 -3.69 -4.44 11.38
C LEU A 33 -2.20 -4.11 11.51
N LEU A 34 -1.59 -3.54 10.46
CA LEU A 34 -0.19 -3.12 10.44
C LEU A 34 0.06 -1.99 11.43
N THR A 35 -0.88 -1.06 11.59
CA THR A 35 -0.77 0.02 12.58
C THR A 35 -0.84 -0.52 14.01
N VAL A 36 -1.75 -1.45 14.29
CA VAL A 36 -1.81 -2.13 15.59
C VAL A 36 -0.51 -2.91 15.86
N ALA A 37 -0.03 -3.67 14.87
CA ALA A 37 1.24 -4.38 14.97
C ALA A 37 2.43 -3.43 15.19
N SER A 38 2.45 -2.29 14.51
CA SER A 38 3.45 -1.22 14.70
C SER A 38 3.45 -0.72 16.14
N VAL A 39 2.29 -0.46 16.74
CA VAL A 39 2.19 0.00 18.12
C VAL A 39 2.75 -1.04 19.09
N ILE A 40 2.40 -2.32 18.89
CA ILE A 40 2.92 -3.42 19.72
C ILE A 40 4.43 -3.52 19.59
N MET A 41 4.97 -3.49 18.37
CA MET A 41 6.42 -3.53 18.13
C MET A 41 7.13 -2.33 18.73
N ALA A 42 6.52 -1.14 18.70
CA ALA A 42 7.08 0.06 19.32
C ALA A 42 7.16 -0.10 20.85
N LEU A 43 6.10 -0.59 21.49
CA LEU A 43 6.08 -0.85 22.94
C LEU A 43 7.11 -1.91 23.34
N LEU A 44 7.23 -2.99 22.57
CA LEU A 44 8.26 -4.01 22.79
C LEU A 44 9.67 -3.41 22.63
N GLY A 45 9.90 -2.62 21.59
CA GLY A 45 11.18 -1.96 21.35
C GLY A 45 11.58 -1.04 22.50
N VAL A 46 10.67 -0.20 22.97
CA VAL A 46 10.86 0.66 24.15
C VAL A 46 11.13 -0.18 25.41
N GLY A 47 10.38 -1.27 25.61
CA GLY A 47 10.60 -2.21 26.72
C GLY A 47 12.01 -2.82 26.75
N LEU A 48 12.56 -3.17 25.59
CA LEU A 48 13.91 -3.73 25.47
C LEU A 48 15.02 -2.76 25.90
N PHE A 49 14.80 -1.45 25.78
CA PHE A 49 15.75 -0.45 26.30
C PHE A 49 15.84 -0.48 27.83
N PHE A 50 14.74 -0.75 28.54
CA PHE A 50 14.73 -0.81 30.00
C PHE A 50 15.48 -2.01 30.57
N ILE A 51 15.57 -3.11 29.83
CA ILE A 51 16.32 -4.31 30.23
C ILE A 51 17.77 -4.32 29.71
N SER A 52 18.31 -3.15 29.34
CA SER A 52 19.68 -2.98 28.81
C SER A 52 19.98 -3.81 27.55
N TYR A 53 18.98 -4.01 26.67
CA TYR A 53 19.14 -4.66 25.36
C TYR A 53 18.93 -3.67 24.20
N PRO A 54 19.80 -2.64 24.05
CA PRO A 54 19.56 -1.50 23.16
C PRO A 54 19.54 -1.88 21.68
N VAL A 55 20.35 -2.87 21.27
CA VAL A 55 20.42 -3.30 19.86
C VAL A 55 19.07 -3.92 19.42
N GLY A 56 18.47 -4.78 20.24
CA GLY A 56 17.14 -5.32 19.96
C GLY A 56 16.06 -4.24 19.97
N GLY A 57 16.15 -3.29 20.91
CA GLY A 57 15.24 -2.15 20.97
C GLY A 57 15.22 -1.35 19.66
N VAL A 58 16.39 -0.99 19.12
CA VAL A 58 16.50 -0.27 17.84
C VAL A 58 15.88 -1.05 16.69
N ILE A 59 16.12 -2.36 16.61
CA ILE A 59 15.57 -3.21 15.54
C ILE A 59 14.04 -3.23 15.60
N TYR A 60 13.46 -3.44 16.80
CA TYR A 60 12.01 -3.45 16.98
C TYR A 60 11.38 -2.09 16.65
N LEU A 61 12.02 -0.99 17.02
CA LEU A 61 11.56 0.36 16.65
C LEU A 61 11.67 0.61 15.15
N GLY A 62 12.73 0.12 14.50
CA GLY A 62 12.87 0.18 13.04
C GLY A 62 11.76 -0.58 12.33
N ILE A 63 11.44 -1.79 12.79
CA ILE A 63 10.33 -2.59 12.26
C ILE A 63 8.99 -1.89 12.52
N ALA A 64 8.78 -1.34 13.72
CA ALA A 64 7.58 -0.58 14.05
C ALA A 64 7.40 0.60 13.09
N PHE A 65 8.46 1.38 12.85
CA PHE A 65 8.44 2.47 11.88
C PHE A 65 8.08 2.00 10.46
N LEU A 66 8.68 0.89 10.00
CA LEU A 66 8.36 0.31 8.70
C LEU A 66 6.91 -0.17 8.60
N LEU A 67 6.33 -0.72 9.66
CA LEU A 67 4.93 -1.14 9.68
C LEU A 67 3.97 0.03 9.85
N SER A 68 4.44 1.19 10.30
CA SER A 68 3.61 2.36 10.52
C SER A 68 3.00 2.91 9.22
N PRO A 69 1.97 3.78 9.31
CA PRO A 69 1.40 4.47 8.16
C PRO A 69 2.44 5.21 7.30
N TYR A 70 3.57 5.59 7.89
CA TYR A 70 4.64 6.33 7.24
C TYR A 70 5.73 5.46 6.59
N GLY A 71 5.73 4.15 6.87
CA GLY A 71 6.70 3.21 6.33
C GLY A 71 6.22 2.55 5.03
N LEU A 72 6.05 1.22 5.07
CA LEU A 72 5.60 0.39 3.96
C LEU A 72 4.19 0.76 3.50
N GLN A 73 3.34 1.20 4.43
CA GLN A 73 1.98 1.64 4.11
C GLN A 73 2.00 2.85 3.15
N ALA A 74 2.90 3.83 3.37
CA ALA A 74 3.03 4.99 2.50
C ALA A 74 3.45 4.60 1.07
N VAL A 75 4.44 3.72 0.94
CA VAL A 75 4.91 3.21 -0.36
C VAL A 75 3.78 2.49 -1.09
N THR A 76 3.02 1.65 -0.37
CA THR A 76 1.90 0.91 -0.93
C THR A 76 0.77 1.84 -1.39
N GLY A 77 0.49 2.90 -0.63
CA GLY A 77 -0.48 3.94 -1.01
C GLY A 77 -0.10 4.60 -2.34
N VAL A 78 1.17 4.98 -2.52
CA VAL A 78 1.66 5.56 -3.79
C VAL A 78 1.48 4.59 -4.96
N VAL A 79 1.76 3.30 -4.76
CA VAL A 79 1.57 2.28 -5.82
C VAL A 79 0.11 2.17 -6.23
N ILE A 80 -0.82 2.13 -5.27
CA ILE A 80 -2.25 2.04 -5.55
C ILE A 80 -2.74 3.29 -6.27
N THR A 81 -2.32 4.48 -5.84
CA THR A 81 -2.64 5.75 -6.53
C THR A 81 -2.08 5.78 -7.96
N GLY A 82 -0.87 5.23 -8.18
CA GLY A 82 -0.29 5.10 -9.52
C GLY A 82 -1.11 4.20 -10.44
N LEU A 83 -1.60 3.07 -9.93
CA LEU A 83 -2.50 2.17 -10.68
C LEU A 83 -3.85 2.83 -11.02
N ASP A 84 -4.40 3.62 -10.10
CA ASP A 84 -5.64 4.36 -10.33
C ASP A 84 -5.46 5.47 -11.39
N SER A 85 -4.33 6.18 -11.35
CA SER A 85 -3.97 7.16 -12.37
C SER A 85 -3.80 6.52 -13.76
N LEU A 86 -3.15 5.35 -13.83
CA LEU A 86 -3.04 4.60 -15.08
C LEU A 86 -4.42 4.19 -15.62
N ASN A 87 -5.31 3.73 -14.74
CA ASN A 87 -6.68 3.38 -15.10
C ASN A 87 -7.45 4.57 -15.68
N LEU A 88 -7.36 5.73 -15.02
CA LEU A 88 -7.96 6.98 -15.51
C LEU A 88 -7.39 7.38 -16.88
N SER A 89 -6.08 7.29 -17.07
CA SER A 89 -5.44 7.58 -18.36
C SER A 89 -5.94 6.65 -19.47
N LEU A 90 -6.15 5.36 -19.17
CA LEU A 90 -6.67 4.39 -20.13
C LEU A 90 -8.15 4.64 -20.44
N ARG A 91 -8.96 5.02 -19.45
CA ARG A 91 -10.35 5.46 -19.65
C ARG A 91 -10.41 6.67 -20.58
N GLN A 92 -9.55 7.67 -20.35
CA GLN A 92 -9.45 8.86 -21.19
C GLN A 92 -9.02 8.50 -22.62
N PHE A 93 -8.08 7.57 -22.79
CA PHE A 93 -7.67 7.09 -24.12
C PHE A 93 -8.80 6.40 -24.89
N ILE A 94 -9.72 5.71 -24.21
CA ILE A 94 -10.88 5.08 -24.87
C ILE A 94 -11.94 6.11 -25.25
N THR A 95 -12.18 7.13 -24.42
CA THR A 95 -13.22 8.15 -24.66
C THR A 95 -12.80 9.25 -25.63
N SER A 96 -11.49 9.52 -25.79
CA SER A 96 -10.93 10.52 -26.73
C SER A 96 -10.70 9.96 -28.12
#